data_AF-A0A9N9HTV6-F1
#
_entry.id   AF-A0A9N9HTV6-F1
#
_cell.length_a   1.000
_cell.length_b   1.000
_cell.length_c   1.000
_cell.angle_alpha   90.00
_cell.angle_beta   90.00
_cell.angle_gamma   90.00
#
_symmetry.space_group_name_H-M   'P 1'
#
loop_
_entity.id
_entity.type
_entity.pdbx_description
1 polymer ?
#
loop_
_entity_poly.entity_id
_entity_poly.type
_entity_poly.pdbx_seq_one_letter_code
_entity_poly.pdbx_strand_id
1 'polypeptide(L)'
;IKNKKEELLSALSEKHYSTKTKGERTLPVSQCLGTGKYLLVVHNDHTHFIYQLTNPSQVKEIQKEFNLQKEDDYLINIKNPQAATPPGVGLAEKQKVKFPASLQNKFANYSFIPLATSEFLNYEGVEFLLIAKEKVNLTNREGELKSCLEKIHSDNLLDEFAKINSPEALVPIKE
;
A
#
# COMPACT_ATOMS: atom_id res chain seq x y z
N ILE A 1 6.04 -3.71 19.57
CA ILE A 1 4.94 -4.34 18.80
C ILE A 1 4.93 -5.84 19.13
N LYS A 2 4.16 -6.30 20.12
CA LYS A 2 4.07 -7.74 20.48
C LYS A 2 2.67 -8.35 20.34
N ASN A 3 1.61 -7.54 20.10
CA ASN A 3 0.22 -8.02 20.04
C ASN A 3 -0.44 -8.01 18.64
N LYS A 4 0.28 -7.72 17.54
CA LYS A 4 -0.36 -7.44 16.22
C LYS A 4 -0.93 -8.64 15.47
N LYS A 5 -0.41 -9.87 15.66
CA LYS A 5 -0.79 -10.99 14.78
C LYS A 5 -2.22 -11.47 15.05
N GLU A 6 -2.58 -11.67 16.31
CA GLU A 6 -3.90 -12.15 16.72
C GLU A 6 -4.98 -11.11 16.42
N GLU A 7 -4.71 -9.83 16.70
CA GLU A 7 -5.60 -8.72 16.36
C GLU A 7 -5.83 -8.62 14.85
N LEU A 8 -4.77 -8.75 14.04
CA LEU A 8 -4.88 -8.78 12.58
C LEU A 8 -5.70 -9.98 12.10
N LEU A 9 -5.41 -11.18 12.59
CA LEU A 9 -6.14 -12.39 12.21
C LEU A 9 -7.61 -12.29 12.61
N SER A 10 -7.91 -11.75 13.80
CA SER A 10 -9.27 -11.48 14.25
C SER A 10 -9.98 -10.45 13.37
N ALA A 11 -9.28 -9.39 12.96
CA ALA A 11 -9.82 -8.37 12.07
C ALA A 11 -10.19 -8.93 10.69
N LEU A 12 -9.42 -9.91 10.20
CA LEU A 12 -9.58 -10.60 8.92
C LEU A 12 -10.52 -11.81 8.97
N SER A 13 -10.90 -12.28 10.16
CA SER A 13 -11.78 -13.43 10.37
C SER A 13 -13.25 -13.08 10.11
N GLU A 14 -14.08 -14.12 9.96
CA GLU A 14 -15.53 -13.97 9.88
C GLU A 14 -16.09 -13.26 11.13
N LYS A 15 -17.09 -12.38 10.92
CA LYS A 15 -17.77 -11.65 11.99
C LYS A 15 -19.27 -11.77 11.86
N HIS A 16 -19.93 -12.14 12.95
CA HIS A 16 -21.39 -12.07 13.06
C HIS A 16 -21.79 -10.81 13.82
N TYR A 17 -22.80 -10.10 13.33
CA TYR A 17 -23.30 -8.90 13.97
C TYR A 17 -24.79 -8.68 13.69
N SER A 18 -25.52 -8.28 14.73
CA SER A 18 -26.94 -7.96 14.61
C SER A 18 -27.13 -6.53 14.08
N THR A 19 -28.09 -6.36 13.18
CA THR A 19 -28.53 -5.05 12.70
C THR A 19 -29.94 -4.74 13.19
N LYS A 20 -30.19 -3.48 13.57
CA LYS A 20 -31.51 -3.06 14.11
C LYS A 20 -32.67 -3.28 13.15
N THR A 21 -32.42 -3.25 11.83
CA THR A 21 -33.48 -3.27 10.79
C THR A 21 -33.49 -4.54 9.96
N LYS A 22 -32.39 -5.31 9.94
CA LYS A 22 -32.22 -6.41 8.98
C LYS A 22 -31.73 -7.72 9.64
N GLY A 23 -31.81 -7.83 10.97
CA GLY A 23 -31.46 -9.04 11.72
C GLY A 23 -29.97 -9.34 11.76
N GLU A 24 -29.62 -10.59 12.01
CA GLU A 24 -28.25 -11.10 12.02
C GLU A 24 -27.58 -10.99 10.65
N ARG A 25 -26.31 -10.59 10.65
CA ARG A 25 -25.46 -10.52 9.46
C ARG A 25 -24.15 -11.23 9.69
N THR A 26 -23.61 -11.78 8.62
CA THR A 26 -22.28 -12.37 8.58
C THR A 26 -21.42 -11.57 7.59
N LEU A 27 -20.30 -11.05 8.08
CA LEU A 27 -19.19 -10.58 7.25
C LEU A 27 -18.25 -11.78 7.06
N PRO A 28 -18.07 -12.30 5.84
CA PRO A 28 -17.23 -13.47 5.62
C PRO A 28 -15.76 -13.18 5.92
N VAL A 29 -14.97 -14.24 6.06
CA VAL A 29 -13.51 -14.17 6.19
C VAL A 29 -12.86 -13.45 5.00
N SER A 30 -11.79 -12.71 5.27
CA SER A 30 -10.96 -12.09 4.23
C SER A 30 -10.11 -13.14 3.53
N GLN A 31 -10.15 -13.17 2.19
CA GLN A 31 -9.33 -14.09 1.39
C GLN A 31 -8.03 -13.42 0.95
N CYS A 32 -6.90 -14.12 1.10
CA CYS A 32 -5.61 -13.66 0.60
C CYS A 32 -5.56 -13.80 -0.94
N LEU A 33 -5.51 -12.67 -1.64
CA LEU A 33 -5.43 -12.64 -3.11
C LEU A 33 -4.02 -12.91 -3.65
N GLY A 34 -2.98 -12.70 -2.85
CA GLY A 34 -1.62 -13.03 -3.24
C GLY A 34 -0.60 -12.68 -2.18
N THR A 35 0.54 -13.36 -2.25
CA THR A 35 1.73 -13.07 -1.43
C THR A 35 2.88 -12.74 -2.35
N GLY A 36 3.72 -11.78 -1.97
CA GLY A 36 4.79 -11.30 -2.81
C GLY A 36 5.95 -10.72 -2.02
N LYS A 37 6.98 -10.32 -2.76
CA LYS A 37 8.04 -9.44 -2.25
C LYS A 37 7.77 -8.03 -2.74
N TYR A 38 8.27 -7.05 -2.02
CA TYR A 38 8.22 -5.66 -2.46
C TYR A 38 9.53 -4.94 -2.17
N LEU A 39 9.77 -3.87 -2.90
CA LEU A 39 10.87 -2.95 -2.75
C LEU A 39 10.34 -1.53 -2.59
N LEU A 40 11.00 -0.76 -1.73
CA LEU A 40 10.82 0.68 -1.62
C LEU A 40 12.11 1.33 -2.10
N VAL A 41 12.07 1.96 -3.27
CA VAL A 41 13.26 2.56 -3.90
C VAL A 41 13.08 4.07 -3.95
N VAL A 42 13.89 4.77 -3.16
CA VAL A 42 13.94 6.24 -3.20
C VAL A 42 14.81 6.66 -4.37
N HIS A 43 14.26 7.49 -5.25
CA HIS A 43 14.96 8.00 -6.43
C HIS A 43 14.68 9.50 -6.58
N ASN A 44 15.72 10.32 -6.40
CA ASN A 44 15.65 11.78 -6.44
C ASN A 44 14.53 12.34 -5.53
N ASP A 45 13.42 12.75 -6.15
CA ASP A 45 12.27 13.43 -5.56
C ASP A 45 11.02 12.55 -5.48
N HIS A 46 11.14 11.23 -5.70
CA HIS A 46 10.02 10.29 -5.62
C HIS A 46 10.44 8.93 -5.03
N THR A 47 9.45 8.10 -4.73
CA THR A 47 9.68 6.76 -4.17
C THR A 47 8.83 5.75 -4.90
N HIS A 48 9.48 4.69 -5.37
CA HIS A 48 8.84 3.57 -6.02
C HIS A 48 8.49 2.48 -5.00
N PHE A 49 7.24 2.03 -5.03
CA PHE A 49 6.76 0.80 -4.44
C PHE A 49 6.59 -0.22 -5.57
N ILE A 50 7.54 -1.14 -5.63
CA ILE A 50 7.58 -2.18 -6.66
C ILE A 50 7.25 -3.48 -5.98
N TYR A 51 6.31 -4.24 -6.51
CA TYR A 51 5.97 -5.55 -5.96
C TYR A 51 6.07 -6.63 -7.03
N GLN A 52 6.32 -7.86 -6.58
CA GLN A 52 6.21 -9.06 -7.39
C GLN A 52 5.48 -10.15 -6.60
N LEU A 53 4.40 -10.68 -7.17
CA LEU A 53 3.66 -11.80 -6.58
C LEU A 53 4.46 -13.08 -6.72
N THR A 54 4.65 -13.78 -5.59
CA THR A 54 5.24 -15.12 -5.52
C THR A 54 4.16 -16.20 -5.56
N ASN A 55 2.99 -15.91 -5.00
CA ASN A 55 1.81 -16.76 -5.05
C ASN A 55 0.55 -15.89 -5.31
N PRO A 56 -0.33 -16.25 -6.25
CA PRO A 56 -0.19 -17.37 -7.19
C PRO A 56 0.99 -17.14 -8.17
N SER A 57 1.54 -18.22 -8.72
CA SER A 57 2.64 -18.13 -9.69
C SER A 57 2.22 -17.39 -10.97
N GLN A 58 0.94 -17.48 -11.33
CA GLN A 58 0.31 -16.75 -12.43
C GLN A 58 -0.95 -16.03 -11.93
N VAL A 59 -1.20 -14.83 -12.44
CA VAL A 59 -2.37 -14.01 -12.12
C VAL A 59 -3.64 -14.69 -12.67
N LYS A 60 -4.58 -15.05 -11.78
CA LYS A 60 -5.89 -15.61 -12.15
C LYS A 60 -6.93 -14.50 -12.26
N GLU A 61 -8.16 -14.88 -12.64
CA GLU A 61 -9.30 -13.95 -12.83
C GLU A 61 -9.57 -13.09 -11.60
N ILE A 62 -9.62 -13.69 -10.41
CA ILE A 62 -9.85 -12.94 -9.16
C ILE A 62 -8.77 -11.88 -8.90
N GLN A 63 -7.50 -12.12 -9.22
CA GLN A 63 -6.46 -11.08 -9.09
C GLN A 63 -6.67 -9.95 -10.11
N LYS A 64 -7.09 -10.28 -11.34
CA LYS A 64 -7.38 -9.27 -12.38
C LYS A 64 -8.55 -8.38 -12.00
N GLU A 65 -9.60 -8.92 -11.40
CA GLU A 65 -10.75 -8.14 -10.91
C GLU A 65 -10.34 -7.08 -9.89
N PHE A 66 -9.31 -7.37 -9.08
CA PHE A 66 -8.73 -6.44 -8.12
C PHE A 66 -7.59 -5.58 -8.71
N ASN A 67 -7.39 -5.61 -10.03
CA ASN A 67 -6.32 -4.94 -10.75
C ASN A 67 -4.90 -5.31 -10.30
N LEU A 68 -4.70 -6.52 -9.77
CA LEU A 68 -3.39 -7.03 -9.41
C LEU A 68 -2.69 -7.63 -10.64
N GLN A 69 -1.48 -7.15 -10.91
CA GLN A 69 -0.57 -7.72 -11.89
C GLN A 69 0.45 -8.68 -11.24
N LYS A 70 1.17 -9.45 -12.06
CA LYS A 70 2.24 -10.35 -11.58
C LYS A 70 3.35 -9.57 -10.88
N GLU A 71 3.68 -8.42 -11.45
CA GLU A 71 4.58 -7.41 -10.92
C GLU A 71 4.09 -6.06 -11.41
N ASP A 72 4.33 -5.01 -10.62
CA ASP A 72 3.92 -3.66 -10.97
C ASP A 72 4.74 -2.64 -10.15
N ASP A 73 4.76 -1.39 -10.62
CA ASP A 73 5.53 -0.28 -10.09
C ASP A 73 4.61 0.92 -9.83
N TYR A 74 4.57 1.38 -8.58
CA TYR A 74 3.79 2.52 -8.13
C TYR A 74 4.69 3.60 -7.55
N LEU A 75 4.37 4.86 -7.84
CA LEU A 75 4.84 5.94 -6.99
C LEU A 75 4.03 5.94 -5.68
N ILE A 76 4.73 5.95 -4.55
CA ILE A 76 4.12 5.98 -3.21
C ILE A 76 4.39 7.32 -2.52
N ASN A 77 3.30 7.99 -2.15
CA ASN A 77 3.33 9.24 -1.40
C ASN A 77 2.59 9.11 -0.07
N ILE A 78 3.13 9.68 1.00
CA ILE A 78 2.47 9.79 2.29
C ILE A 78 1.65 11.08 2.35
N LYS A 79 0.42 10.98 2.84
CA LYS A 79 -0.44 12.13 3.11
C LYS A 79 -0.04 12.79 4.43
N ASN A 80 0.05 14.12 4.42
CA ASN A 80 0.21 14.90 5.63
C ASN A 80 -1.09 14.83 6.46
N PRO A 81 -1.07 14.31 7.70
CA PRO A 81 -2.28 14.21 8.52
C PRO A 81 -2.87 15.58 8.86
N GLN A 82 -2.06 16.65 8.81
CA GLN A 82 -2.49 18.03 9.07
C GLN A 82 -3.06 18.74 7.84
N ALA A 83 -2.97 18.12 6.65
CA ALA A 83 -3.54 18.70 5.44
C ALA A 83 -5.08 18.59 5.45
N ALA A 84 -5.72 19.62 4.89
CA ALA A 84 -7.16 19.63 4.71
C ALA A 84 -7.59 18.44 3.84
N THR A 85 -8.67 17.76 4.25
CA THR A 85 -9.28 16.68 3.48
C THR A 85 -10.71 17.09 3.12
N PRO A 86 -11.18 16.84 1.88
CA PRO A 86 -12.56 17.12 1.51
C PRO A 86 -13.56 16.47 2.48
N PRO A 87 -14.72 17.12 2.75
CA PRO A 87 -15.74 16.54 3.62
C PRO A 87 -16.18 15.15 3.13
N GLY A 88 -16.26 14.19 4.05
CA GLY A 88 -16.68 12.82 3.75
C GLY A 88 -15.61 11.93 3.11
N VAL A 89 -14.37 12.40 2.98
CA VAL A 89 -13.25 11.64 2.43
C VAL A 89 -12.17 11.45 3.51
N GLY A 90 -11.52 10.29 3.52
CA GLY A 90 -10.38 9.98 4.40
C GLY A 90 -10.76 9.64 5.84
N LEU A 91 -9.73 9.59 6.70
CA LEU A 91 -9.89 9.25 8.11
C LEU A 91 -10.51 10.39 8.93
N ALA A 92 -11.33 10.02 9.93
CA ALA A 92 -11.79 10.98 10.93
C ALA A 92 -10.60 11.51 11.76
N GLU A 93 -10.69 12.73 12.28
CA GLU A 93 -9.59 13.38 13.03
C GLU A 93 -9.00 12.50 14.15
N LYS A 94 -9.84 11.75 14.86
CA LYS A 94 -9.40 10.83 15.93
C LYS A 94 -8.59 9.62 15.44
N GLN A 95 -8.71 9.27 14.16
CA GLN A 95 -8.03 8.13 13.53
C GLN A 95 -6.77 8.56 12.80
N LYS A 96 -6.57 9.86 12.56
CA LYS A 96 -5.37 10.36 11.89
C LYS A 96 -4.14 10.16 12.77
N VAL A 97 -3.06 9.74 12.14
CA VAL A 97 -1.76 9.62 12.79
C VAL A 97 -1.27 10.95 13.34
N LYS A 98 -0.65 10.91 14.53
CA LYS A 98 0.16 12.01 15.07
C LYS A 98 1.63 11.65 14.96
N PHE A 99 2.28 12.16 13.91
CA PHE A 99 3.71 11.93 13.73
C PHE A 99 4.56 12.66 14.78
N PRO A 100 5.72 12.11 15.16
CA PRO A 100 6.72 12.87 15.89
C PRO A 100 7.20 14.06 15.05
N ALA A 101 7.69 15.12 15.71
CA ALA A 101 8.13 16.34 15.04
C ALA A 101 9.18 16.08 13.93
N SER A 102 10.06 15.09 14.12
CA SER A 102 11.07 14.68 13.12
C SER A 102 10.46 14.23 11.80
N LEU A 103 9.31 13.56 11.82
CA LEU A 103 8.59 13.12 10.64
C LEU A 103 7.62 14.19 10.14
N GLN A 104 6.90 14.85 11.06
CA GLN A 104 5.94 15.90 10.69
C GLN A 104 6.60 17.09 9.99
N ASN A 105 7.81 17.48 10.40
CA ASN A 105 8.53 18.60 9.79
C ASN A 105 8.95 18.31 8.34
N LYS A 106 9.03 17.04 7.92
CA LYS A 106 9.40 16.68 6.54
C LYS A 106 8.34 17.09 5.52
N PHE A 107 7.09 17.28 5.93
CA PHE A 107 6.02 17.71 5.03
C PHE A 107 6.14 19.18 4.62
N ALA A 108 6.78 20.03 5.44
CA ALA A 108 6.74 21.48 5.28
C ALA A 108 5.30 21.96 5.02
N ASN A 109 5.03 22.56 3.84
CA ASN A 109 3.72 23.04 3.44
C ASN A 109 2.98 22.10 2.46
N TYR A 110 3.52 20.90 2.21
CA TYR A 110 2.96 19.96 1.25
C TYR A 110 1.89 19.06 1.90
N SER A 111 0.82 18.81 1.14
CA SER A 111 -0.23 17.86 1.53
C SER A 111 0.20 16.41 1.36
N PHE A 112 1.16 16.16 0.48
CA PHE A 112 1.74 14.85 0.20
C PHE A 112 3.24 14.99 0.00
N ILE A 113 4.00 13.98 0.43
CA ILE A 113 5.43 13.85 0.13
C ILE A 113 5.72 12.40 -0.29
N PRO A 114 6.78 12.14 -1.07
CA PRO A 114 7.26 10.79 -1.32
C PRO A 114 7.55 10.04 -0.02
N LEU A 115 7.41 8.72 -0.04
CA LEU A 115 7.80 7.87 1.09
C LEU A 115 9.34 7.83 1.25
N ALA A 116 9.92 8.92 1.76
CA ALA A 116 11.36 9.06 1.92
C ALA A 116 11.98 8.08 2.95
N THR A 117 11.17 7.52 3.84
CA THR A 117 11.58 6.54 4.84
C THR A 117 10.42 5.62 5.20
N SER A 118 10.68 4.33 5.39
CA SER A 118 9.67 3.36 5.85
C SER A 118 9.16 3.65 7.27
N GLU A 119 9.83 4.52 8.02
CA GLU A 119 9.42 4.91 9.37
C GLU A 119 7.99 5.49 9.42
N PHE A 120 7.55 6.20 8.36
CA PHE A 120 6.18 6.68 8.25
C PHE A 120 5.16 5.54 8.38
N LEU A 121 5.46 4.34 7.88
CA LEU A 121 4.54 3.19 7.89
C LEU A 121 4.47 2.47 9.24
N ASN A 122 5.27 2.89 10.23
CA ASN A 122 5.26 2.30 11.57
C ASN A 122 4.11 2.81 12.46
N TYR A 123 3.38 3.82 12.00
CA TYR A 123 2.33 4.48 12.78
C TYR A 123 0.93 4.07 12.25
N GLU A 124 0.00 3.86 13.18
CA GLU A 124 -1.40 3.61 12.84
C GLU A 124 -2.09 4.91 12.38
N GLY A 125 -3.01 4.80 11.42
CA GLY A 125 -3.74 5.95 10.90
C GLY A 125 -3.00 6.74 9.82
N VAL A 126 -1.95 6.16 9.25
CA VAL A 126 -1.19 6.73 8.13
C VAL A 126 -1.98 6.50 6.84
N GLU A 127 -2.17 7.58 6.09
CA GLU A 127 -2.76 7.53 4.75
C GLU A 127 -1.65 7.70 3.71
N PHE A 128 -1.71 6.94 2.63
CA PHE A 128 -0.79 7.04 1.51
C PHE A 128 -1.52 6.92 0.17
N LEU A 129 -0.88 7.41 -0.88
CA LEU A 129 -1.36 7.39 -2.25
C LEU A 129 -0.42 6.52 -3.08
N LEU A 130 -1.00 5.60 -3.85
CA LEU A 130 -0.30 4.80 -4.86
C LEU A 130 -0.70 5.26 -6.26
N ILE A 131 0.28 5.57 -7.10
CA ILE A 131 0.09 6.03 -8.47
C ILE A 131 0.78 5.03 -9.40
N ALA A 132 -0.01 4.27 -10.17
CA ALA A 132 0.51 3.27 -11.11
C ALA A 132 1.38 3.91 -12.20
N LYS A 133 2.56 3.34 -12.49
CA LYS A 133 3.48 3.83 -13.51
C LYS A 133 2.96 3.68 -14.94
N GLU A 134 2.33 2.55 -15.26
CA GLU A 134 1.96 2.19 -16.65
C GLU A 134 0.56 2.64 -17.09
N LYS A 135 -0.18 3.41 -16.28
CA LYS A 135 -1.46 3.94 -16.76
C LYS A 135 -1.23 5.07 -17.77
N VAL A 136 -1.42 4.74 -19.04
CA VAL A 136 -1.42 5.61 -20.25
C VAL A 136 -2.11 6.98 -20.05
N ASN A 137 -3.03 7.09 -19.08
CA ASN A 137 -3.73 8.34 -18.74
C ASN A 137 -2.95 9.31 -17.83
N LEU A 138 -1.88 8.89 -17.16
CA LEU A 138 -1.07 9.76 -16.29
C LEU A 138 0.07 10.43 -17.07
N THR A 139 0.66 9.73 -18.04
CA THR A 139 1.75 10.23 -18.89
C THR A 139 1.36 11.41 -19.78
N ASN A 140 0.06 11.61 -20.05
CA ASN A 140 -0.41 12.69 -20.92
C ASN A 140 -0.60 14.03 -20.19
N ARG A 141 -0.51 14.08 -18.85
CA ARG A 141 -0.81 15.30 -18.08
C ARG A 141 0.37 15.97 -17.41
N GLU A 142 1.52 15.32 -17.22
CA GLU A 142 2.70 15.95 -16.62
C GLU A 142 3.99 15.40 -17.24
N GLY A 143 4.61 16.17 -18.14
CA GLY A 143 5.83 15.75 -18.86
C GLY A 143 7.04 15.49 -17.96
N GLU A 144 7.07 16.10 -16.77
CA GLU A 144 8.14 15.92 -15.78
C GLU A 144 8.08 14.53 -15.11
N LEU A 145 6.87 14.00 -14.85
CA LEU A 145 6.67 12.64 -14.31
C LEU A 145 7.22 11.57 -15.24
N LYS A 146 7.00 11.70 -16.56
CA LYS A 146 7.49 10.72 -17.54
C LYS A 146 9.02 10.59 -17.51
N SER A 147 9.74 11.71 -17.43
CA SER A 147 11.21 11.72 -17.37
C SER A 147 11.77 11.12 -16.07
N CYS A 148 11.00 11.19 -14.99
CA CYS A 148 11.35 10.59 -13.69
C CYS A 148 11.14 9.07 -13.72
N LEU A 149 10.02 8.63 -14.32
CA LEU A 149 9.62 7.22 -14.42
C LEU A 149 10.49 6.39 -15.38
N GLU A 150 11.08 7.00 -16.41
CA GLU A 150 11.93 6.35 -17.41
C GLU A 150 13.36 6.04 -16.92
N LYS A 151 13.81 6.64 -15.80
CA LYS A 151 15.20 6.54 -15.32
C LYS A 151 15.52 5.31 -14.47
N ILE A 152 14.52 4.49 -14.12
CA ILE A 152 14.74 3.25 -13.36
C ILE A 152 14.89 2.10 -14.34
N HIS A 153 16.12 1.59 -14.48
CA HIS A 153 16.40 0.38 -15.23
C HIS A 153 15.81 -0.84 -14.50
N SER A 154 14.77 -1.42 -15.09
CA SER A 154 14.06 -2.63 -14.66
C SER A 154 14.99 -3.81 -14.36
N ASP A 155 16.12 -3.89 -15.06
CA ASP A 155 16.98 -5.08 -15.08
C ASP A 155 17.72 -5.31 -13.75
N ASN A 156 17.95 -4.27 -12.93
CA ASN A 156 18.59 -4.40 -11.61
C ASN A 156 17.61 -4.86 -10.51
N LEU A 157 16.30 -4.82 -10.75
CA LEU A 157 15.28 -5.09 -9.72
C LEU A 157 15.11 -6.58 -9.42
N LEU A 158 15.24 -7.44 -10.43
CA LEU A 158 15.15 -8.89 -10.24
C LEU A 158 16.26 -9.42 -9.33
N ASP A 159 17.47 -8.88 -9.49
CA ASP A 159 18.61 -9.20 -8.62
C ASP A 159 18.39 -8.74 -7.18
N GLU A 160 17.76 -7.58 -6.97
CA GLU A 160 17.40 -7.11 -5.62
C GLU A 160 16.32 -7.98 -4.98
N PHE A 161 15.28 -8.37 -5.73
CA PHE A 161 14.24 -9.29 -5.22
C PHE A 161 14.79 -10.67 -4.85
N ALA A 162 15.82 -11.14 -5.53
CA ALA A 162 16.50 -12.40 -5.20
C ALA A 162 17.22 -12.33 -3.84
N LYS A 163 17.71 -11.15 -3.43
CA LYS A 163 18.42 -10.94 -2.15
C LYS A 163 17.48 -10.83 -0.95
N ILE A 164 16.20 -10.51 -1.15
CA ILE A 164 15.23 -10.35 -0.06
C ILE A 164 14.76 -11.73 0.41
N ASN A 165 15.03 -12.06 1.66
CA ASN A 165 14.41 -13.21 2.32
C ASN A 165 13.00 -12.85 2.78
N SER A 166 11.99 -13.56 2.28
CA SER A 166 10.62 -13.37 2.75
C SER A 166 10.50 -13.89 4.20
N PRO A 167 9.98 -13.10 5.15
CA PRO A 167 9.53 -13.67 6.41
C PRO A 167 8.41 -14.69 6.14
N GLU A 168 8.28 -15.69 7.02
CA GLU A 168 7.33 -16.80 6.89
C GLU A 168 5.96 -16.31 6.40
N ALA A 169 5.62 -16.70 5.17
CA ALA A 169 4.38 -16.31 4.52
C ALA A 169 3.19 -16.77 5.38
N LEU A 170 2.19 -15.91 5.52
CA LEU A 170 0.88 -16.36 5.97
C LEU A 170 0.43 -17.45 5.00
N VAL A 171 0.24 -18.67 5.52
CA VAL A 171 -0.13 -19.83 4.70
C VAL A 171 -1.38 -19.46 3.90
N PRO A 172 -1.35 -19.52 2.56
CA PRO A 172 -2.54 -19.33 1.76
C PRO A 172 -3.59 -20.36 2.19
N ILE A 173 -4.80 -19.91 2.51
CA ILE A 173 -5.91 -20.83 2.76
C ILE A 173 -6.17 -21.55 1.44
N LYS A 174 -6.02 -22.88 1.44
CA LYS A 174 -6.22 -23.73 0.26
C LYS A 174 -7.66 -23.56 -0.24
N GLU A 175 -7.80 -23.48 -1.57
CA GLU A 175 -9.07 -23.51 -2.31
C GLU A 175 -9.90 -24.75 -1.94
#